data_AF-F1LG07-F1
#
_entry.id   AF-F1LG07-F1
#
_cell.length_a   1.000
_cell.length_b   1.000
_cell.length_c   1.000
_cell.angle_alpha   90.00
_cell.angle_beta   90.00
_cell.angle_gamma   90.00
#
_symmetry.space_group_name_H-M   'P 1'
#
loop_
_entity.id
_entity.type
_entity.pdbx_description
1 polymer ?
#
loop_
_entity_poly.entity_id
_entity_poly.type
_entity_poly.pdbx_seq_one_letter_code
_entity_poly.pdbx_strand_id
1 'polypeptide(L)'
;MSQLSRGAIARSLLTRLANSKQRCPHHASGSDGPICVAKLNSGKGTTDYAFEMICSTLRFGRGVTAEVGYDMQHLGAKNTLIVTDKRVVNTRAFMEVEKSMKSVGINYKVFDDVQVEPSDSSMKKAIGFARQQKFDSFIAVGGGSSIDTCKATALYASNPQADFLDFAVPPFGKNLLPTNPMLPVVAVPTTAGTGSETTG
;
A
#
# COMPACT_ATOMS: atom_id res chain seq x y z
N MET A 1 -38.42 31.72 -11.59
CA MET A 1 -37.74 30.48 -11.15
C MET A 1 -36.36 30.48 -11.76
N SER A 2 -35.34 30.70 -10.93
CA SER A 2 -33.98 31.10 -11.35
C SER A 2 -33.14 29.92 -11.82
N GLN A 3 -32.43 30.14 -12.93
CA GLN A 3 -31.39 29.26 -13.45
C GLN A 3 -30.22 29.20 -12.47
N LEU A 4 -30.05 28.08 -11.79
CA LEU A 4 -28.79 27.80 -11.07
C LEU A 4 -27.72 27.44 -12.11
N SER A 5 -26.76 28.34 -12.27
CA SER A 5 -25.60 28.18 -13.16
C SER A 5 -24.85 26.88 -12.86
N ARG A 6 -24.43 26.16 -13.90
CA ARG A 6 -23.64 24.91 -13.82
C ARG A 6 -22.42 25.02 -12.91
N GLY A 7 -21.86 26.22 -12.71
CA GLY A 7 -20.76 26.48 -11.77
C GLY A 7 -21.13 26.32 -10.29
N ALA A 8 -22.39 26.54 -9.92
CA ALA A 8 -22.87 26.36 -8.55
C ALA A 8 -22.99 24.86 -8.19
N ILE A 9 -23.36 24.02 -9.15
CA ILE A 9 -23.46 22.56 -8.99
C ILE A 9 -22.05 21.96 -8.85
N ALA A 10 -21.11 22.39 -9.70
CA ALA A 10 -19.71 21.93 -9.62
C ALA A 10 -19.05 22.34 -8.30
N ARG A 11 -19.26 23.58 -7.83
CA ARG A 11 -18.79 24.00 -6.48
C ARG A 11 -19.46 23.22 -5.37
N SER A 12 -20.77 22.97 -5.46
CA SER A 12 -21.49 22.19 -4.45
C SER A 12 -20.93 20.76 -4.35
N LEU A 13 -20.62 20.13 -5.47
CA LEU A 13 -20.06 18.79 -5.52
C LEU A 13 -18.62 18.76 -4.98
N LEU A 14 -17.77 19.70 -5.39
CA LEU A 14 -16.39 19.79 -4.94
C LEU A 14 -16.28 20.10 -3.45
N THR A 15 -17.14 20.98 -2.92
CA THR A 15 -17.20 21.26 -1.48
C THR A 15 -17.70 20.04 -0.68
N ARG A 16 -18.58 19.21 -1.27
CA ARG A 16 -19.06 17.96 -0.63
C ARG A 16 -18.00 16.86 -0.62
N LEU A 17 -17.21 16.75 -1.69
CA LEU A 17 -16.06 15.83 -1.75
C LEU A 17 -14.93 16.27 -0.82
N ALA A 18 -14.68 17.58 -0.71
CA ALA A 18 -13.66 18.14 0.19
C ALA A 18 -14.03 18.00 1.68
N ASN A 19 -15.33 18.04 2.03
CA ASN A 19 -15.82 17.89 3.40
C ASN A 19 -16.16 16.44 3.78
N SER A 20 -16.10 15.50 2.83
CA SER A 20 -16.12 14.07 3.07
C SER A 20 -14.82 13.65 3.76
N LYS A 21 -14.69 13.97 5.05
CA LYS A 21 -13.74 13.28 5.92
C LYS A 21 -13.97 11.79 5.72
N GLN A 22 -12.90 11.04 5.45
CA GLN A 22 -12.86 9.58 5.28
C GLN A 22 -13.45 8.86 6.51
N ARG A 23 -14.76 8.89 6.66
CA ARG A 23 -15.51 8.21 7.70
C ARG A 23 -16.68 7.56 7.00
N CYS A 24 -16.67 6.23 7.00
CA CYS A 24 -17.77 5.44 6.49
C CYS A 24 -19.06 5.83 7.25
N PRO A 25 -20.21 5.96 6.58
CA PRO A 25 -21.49 6.30 7.20
C PRO A 25 -21.85 5.40 8.39
N HIS A 26 -21.29 4.18 8.43
CA HIS A 26 -21.53 3.19 9.46
C HIS A 26 -20.92 3.52 10.84
N HIS A 27 -19.99 4.49 10.92
CA HIS A 27 -19.40 4.96 12.19
C HIS A 27 -19.82 6.39 12.56
N ALA A 28 -20.84 6.94 11.89
CA ALA A 28 -21.48 8.17 12.34
C ALA A 28 -22.47 7.82 13.47
N SER A 29 -21.97 7.72 14.71
CA SER A 29 -22.81 7.71 15.90
C SER A 29 -23.40 9.12 16.09
N GLY A 30 -24.37 9.47 15.25
CA GLY A 30 -25.06 10.75 15.25
C GLY A 30 -26.23 10.65 14.27
N SER A 31 -27.44 10.61 14.81
CA SER A 31 -28.69 10.27 14.12
C SER A 31 -29.21 11.32 13.12
N ASP A 32 -28.39 12.22 12.58
CA ASP A 32 -28.85 13.30 11.69
C ASP A 32 -27.85 13.61 10.55
N GLY A 33 -27.51 12.57 9.77
CA GLY A 33 -26.76 12.70 8.51
C GLY A 33 -27.63 12.34 7.29
N PRO A 34 -27.41 12.95 6.10
CA PRO A 34 -28.32 12.86 4.96
C PRO A 34 -28.23 11.56 4.17
N ILE A 35 -27.46 10.58 4.65
CA ILE A 35 -27.41 9.25 4.04
C ILE A 35 -28.49 8.43 4.73
N CYS A 36 -29.72 8.55 4.22
CA CYS A 36 -30.72 7.51 4.42
C CYS A 36 -30.11 6.20 3.92
N VAL A 37 -29.69 5.34 4.84
CA VAL A 37 -29.57 3.90 4.55
C VAL A 37 -30.89 3.52 3.93
N ALA A 38 -30.87 3.11 2.67
CA ALA A 38 -32.06 2.67 1.97
C ALA A 38 -32.76 1.65 2.87
N LYS A 39 -33.97 1.97 3.34
CA LYS A 39 -34.88 0.97 3.89
C LYS A 39 -35.11 -0.03 2.76
N LEU A 40 -34.37 -1.13 2.80
CA LEU A 40 -34.52 -2.21 1.84
C LEU A 40 -35.97 -2.68 1.90
N ASN A 41 -36.59 -2.67 0.73
CA ASN A 41 -37.98 -3.03 0.51
C ASN A 41 -38.33 -4.35 1.19
N SER A 42 -39.42 -4.34 1.95
CA SER A 42 -40.17 -5.52 2.40
C SER A 42 -40.91 -6.17 1.22
N GLY A 43 -40.17 -6.61 0.21
CA GLY A 43 -40.68 -7.34 -0.96
C GLY A 43 -39.97 -8.68 -1.08
N LYS A 44 -40.74 -9.76 -1.29
CA LYS A 44 -40.28 -11.16 -1.43
C LYS A 44 -39.07 -11.31 -2.37
N GLY A 45 -37.88 -11.30 -1.79
CA GLY A 45 -36.62 -11.67 -2.41
C GLY A 45 -35.65 -12.00 -1.28
N THR A 46 -35.28 -13.27 -1.16
CA THR A 46 -34.42 -13.77 -0.08
C THR A 46 -32.96 -13.51 -0.42
N THR A 47 -32.30 -12.69 0.40
CA THR A 47 -30.87 -12.35 0.47
C THR A 47 -30.39 -11.17 -0.39
N ASP A 48 -29.88 -10.16 0.32
CA ASP A 48 -29.03 -9.10 -0.21
C ASP A 48 -27.57 -9.58 -0.08
N TYR A 49 -26.81 -9.59 -1.18
CA TYR A 49 -25.41 -10.04 -1.20
C TYR A 49 -24.48 -8.83 -1.34
N ALA A 50 -24.45 -7.98 -0.32
CA ALA A 50 -23.47 -6.91 -0.22
C ALA A 50 -22.36 -7.31 0.76
N PHE A 51 -21.10 -7.13 0.36
CA PHE A 51 -19.95 -7.17 1.27
C PHE A 51 -19.11 -5.90 1.08
N GLU A 52 -18.65 -5.33 2.19
CA GLU A 52 -17.70 -4.23 2.18
C GLU A 52 -16.29 -4.79 2.39
N MET A 53 -15.36 -4.41 1.52
CA MET A 53 -13.96 -4.76 1.65
C MET A 53 -13.15 -3.48 1.83
N ILE A 54 -12.61 -3.29 3.03
CA ILE A 54 -11.58 -2.27 3.26
C ILE A 54 -10.30 -2.84 2.66
N CYS A 55 -9.85 -2.28 1.54
CA CYS A 55 -8.62 -2.70 0.88
C CYS A 55 -7.67 -1.51 0.70
N SER A 56 -6.38 -1.82 0.57
CA SER A 56 -5.37 -0.87 0.13
C SER A 56 -5.78 -0.26 -1.21
N THR A 57 -5.36 0.99 -1.45
CA THR A 57 -5.54 1.63 -2.77
C THR A 57 -4.95 0.74 -3.86
N LEU A 58 -5.81 0.24 -4.74
CA LEU A 58 -5.42 -0.66 -5.82
C LEU A 58 -5.56 0.05 -7.17
N ARG A 59 -4.52 -0.01 -7.99
CA ARG A 59 -4.55 0.44 -9.38
C ARG A 59 -4.20 -0.70 -10.30
N PHE A 60 -5.00 -0.85 -11.35
CA PHE A 60 -4.86 -1.90 -12.34
C PHE A 60 -5.07 -1.33 -13.74
N GLY A 61 -4.52 -2.02 -14.74
CA GLY A 61 -4.61 -1.61 -16.13
C GLY A 61 -3.24 -1.44 -16.76
N ARG A 62 -3.24 -1.36 -18.09
CA ARG A 62 -2.00 -1.21 -18.86
C ARG A 62 -1.40 0.18 -18.61
N GLY A 63 -0.14 0.21 -18.17
CA GLY A 63 0.62 1.45 -18.02
C GLY A 63 0.60 2.08 -16.63
N VAL A 64 -0.19 1.56 -15.68
CA VAL A 64 -0.30 2.13 -14.32
C VAL A 64 1.02 2.16 -13.56
N THR A 65 1.97 1.27 -13.88
CA THR A 65 3.31 1.28 -13.28
C THR A 65 4.07 2.59 -13.52
N ALA A 66 3.76 3.33 -14.58
CA ALA A 66 4.36 4.63 -14.85
C ALA A 66 3.98 5.71 -13.81
N GLU A 67 2.93 5.47 -13.01
CA GLU A 67 2.44 6.41 -11.99
C GLU A 67 3.18 6.28 -10.65
N VAL A 68 3.95 5.20 -10.44
CA VAL A 68 4.56 4.87 -9.14
C VAL A 68 5.39 6.02 -8.58
N GLY A 69 6.20 6.70 -9.40
CA GLY A 69 6.97 7.86 -8.96
C GLY A 69 6.10 9.01 -8.45
N TYR A 70 4.96 9.29 -9.10
CA TYR A 70 4.02 10.31 -8.64
C TYR A 70 3.34 9.90 -7.32
N ASP A 71 3.05 8.62 -7.13
CA ASP A 71 2.52 8.12 -5.86
C ASP A 71 3.52 8.30 -4.72
N MET A 72 4.78 7.98 -4.96
CA MET A 72 5.85 8.18 -3.99
C MET A 72 6.05 9.67 -3.67
N GLN A 73 5.97 10.54 -4.68
CA GLN A 73 6.01 11.99 -4.48
C GLN A 73 4.83 12.47 -3.62
N HIS A 74 3.61 11.98 -3.89
CA HIS A 74 2.42 12.30 -3.13
C HIS A 74 2.50 11.81 -1.67
N LEU A 75 3.14 10.66 -1.44
CA LEU A 75 3.46 10.14 -0.10
C LEU A 75 4.54 10.96 0.63
N GLY A 76 5.19 11.93 -0.04
CA GLY A 76 6.26 12.74 0.52
C GLY A 76 7.58 11.98 0.68
N ALA A 77 7.78 10.89 -0.08
CA ALA A 77 8.99 10.09 -0.07
C ALA A 77 10.21 10.91 -0.52
N LYS A 78 11.33 10.76 0.20
CA LYS A 78 12.60 11.41 -0.14
C LYS A 78 13.71 10.41 -0.38
N ASN A 79 13.70 9.30 0.35
CA ASN A 79 14.69 8.24 0.22
C ASN A 79 14.03 6.85 0.25
N THR A 80 13.85 6.25 -0.92
CA THR A 80 13.11 5.01 -1.10
C THR A 80 14.04 3.80 -1.23
N LEU A 81 13.66 2.67 -0.61
CA LEU A 81 14.26 1.37 -0.96
C LEU A 81 13.37 0.61 -1.94
N ILE A 82 13.89 0.26 -3.10
CA ILE A 82 13.26 -0.67 -4.03
C ILE A 82 13.76 -2.09 -3.73
N VAL A 83 12.85 -3.00 -3.41
CA VAL A 83 13.13 -4.40 -3.06
C VAL A 83 12.65 -5.30 -4.21
N THR A 84 13.56 -6.08 -4.77
CA THR A 84 13.30 -6.94 -5.93
C THR A 84 14.24 -8.17 -5.95
N ASP A 85 14.10 -9.04 -6.95
CA ASP A 85 15.01 -10.16 -7.19
C ASP A 85 15.82 -9.98 -8.49
N LYS A 86 16.89 -10.76 -8.63
CA LYS A 86 17.83 -10.70 -9.77
C LYS A 86 17.20 -10.99 -11.13
N ARG A 87 16.05 -11.69 -11.16
CA ARG A 87 15.32 -11.95 -12.41
C ARG A 87 14.44 -10.76 -12.74
N VAL A 88 13.77 -10.18 -11.73
CA VAL A 88 12.82 -9.08 -11.91
C VAL A 88 13.50 -7.76 -12.26
N VAL A 89 14.73 -7.51 -11.79
CA VAL A 89 15.47 -6.27 -12.09
C VAL A 89 15.65 -6.01 -13.60
N ASN A 90 15.69 -7.06 -14.41
CA ASN A 90 15.85 -6.98 -15.86
C ASN A 90 14.51 -6.93 -16.62
N THR A 91 13.38 -6.89 -15.91
CA THR A 91 12.05 -6.90 -16.53
C THR A 91 11.57 -5.49 -16.86
N ARG A 92 10.61 -5.42 -17.80
CA ARG A 92 9.92 -4.16 -18.13
C ARG A 92 9.24 -3.52 -16.91
N ALA A 93 8.68 -4.33 -16.01
CA ALA A 93 8.00 -3.82 -14.82
C ALA A 93 8.97 -3.01 -13.95
N PHE A 94 10.15 -3.57 -13.65
CA PHE A 94 11.18 -2.87 -12.88
C PHE A 94 11.70 -1.62 -13.61
N MET A 95 11.99 -1.74 -14.91
CA MET A 95 12.47 -0.58 -15.69
C MET A 95 11.46 0.58 -15.71
N GLU A 96 10.15 0.29 -15.76
CA GLU A 96 9.12 1.34 -15.71
C GLU A 96 9.03 2.01 -14.33
N VAL A 97 9.14 1.23 -13.24
CA VAL A 97 9.23 1.77 -11.88
C VAL A 97 10.45 2.69 -11.76
N GLU A 98 11.61 2.21 -12.20
CA GLU A 98 12.86 2.96 -12.10
C GLU A 98 12.79 4.27 -12.92
N LYS A 99 12.26 4.19 -14.14
CA LYS A 99 12.04 5.36 -15.00
C LYS A 99 11.07 6.35 -14.35
N SER A 100 9.98 5.87 -13.76
CA SER A 100 9.00 6.71 -13.06
C SER A 100 9.64 7.42 -11.86
N MET A 101 10.39 6.71 -11.02
CA MET A 101 11.13 7.29 -9.89
C MET A 101 12.15 8.36 -10.32
N LYS A 102 12.91 8.08 -11.40
CA LYS A 102 13.84 9.06 -11.99
C LYS A 102 13.12 10.32 -12.47
N SER A 103 11.94 10.19 -13.06
CA SER A 103 11.17 11.32 -13.61
C SER A 103 10.73 12.34 -12.55
N VAL A 104 10.53 11.89 -11.31
CA VAL A 104 10.12 12.75 -10.17
C VAL A 104 11.30 13.16 -9.28
N GLY A 105 12.52 12.67 -9.55
CA GLY A 105 13.73 13.05 -8.84
C GLY A 105 13.84 12.55 -7.40
N ILE A 106 13.14 11.47 -7.02
CA ILE A 106 13.23 10.88 -5.68
C ILE A 106 14.50 10.03 -5.60
N ASN A 107 15.26 10.17 -4.49
CA ASN A 107 16.43 9.33 -4.27
C ASN A 107 15.98 7.91 -3.92
N TYR A 108 16.64 6.91 -4.51
CA TYR A 108 16.36 5.52 -4.19
C TYR A 108 17.62 4.64 -4.24
N LYS A 109 17.54 3.50 -3.54
CA LYS A 109 18.47 2.38 -3.69
C LYS A 109 17.70 1.12 -4.07
N VAL A 110 18.41 0.16 -4.63
CA VAL A 110 17.86 -1.13 -5.03
C VAL A 110 18.51 -2.22 -4.20
N PHE A 111 17.68 -3.06 -3.58
CA PHE A 111 18.07 -4.34 -3.04
C PHE A 111 17.47 -5.42 -3.96
N ASP A 112 18.32 -6.10 -4.73
CA ASP A 112 17.93 -7.05 -5.79
C ASP A 112 18.26 -8.51 -5.44
N ASP A 113 18.63 -8.79 -4.19
CA ASP A 113 19.07 -10.11 -3.74
C ASP A 113 17.98 -10.87 -2.96
N VAL A 114 16.71 -10.58 -3.24
CA VAL A 114 15.59 -11.38 -2.73
C VAL A 114 15.68 -12.81 -3.28
N GLN A 115 15.47 -13.78 -2.39
CA GLN A 115 15.41 -15.20 -2.74
C GLN A 115 13.95 -15.65 -2.88
N VAL A 116 13.71 -16.62 -3.76
CA VAL A 116 12.45 -17.37 -3.78
C VAL A 116 12.41 -18.21 -2.51
N GLU A 117 11.29 -18.18 -1.77
CA GLU A 117 11.17 -18.74 -0.42
C GLU A 117 12.24 -18.17 0.54
N PRO A 118 12.03 -16.94 1.04
CA PRO A 118 13.06 -16.23 1.78
C PRO A 118 13.43 -16.95 3.08
N SER A 119 14.68 -17.41 3.17
CA SER A 119 15.27 -17.89 4.41
C SER A 119 15.47 -16.75 5.44
N ASP A 120 15.61 -17.12 6.71
CA ASP A 120 15.98 -16.19 7.79
C ASP A 120 17.23 -15.37 7.46
N SER A 121 18.22 -16.00 6.84
CA SER A 121 19.48 -15.34 6.47
C SER A 121 19.27 -14.28 5.38
N SER A 122 18.46 -14.57 4.36
CA SER A 122 18.13 -13.61 3.31
C SER A 122 17.28 -12.46 3.83
N MET A 123 16.34 -12.72 4.74
CA MET A 123 15.53 -11.69 5.37
C MET A 123 16.39 -10.76 6.24
N LYS A 124 17.25 -11.33 7.08
CA LYS A 124 18.23 -10.56 7.87
C LYS A 124 19.15 -9.72 6.99
N LYS A 125 19.54 -10.23 5.81
CA LYS A 125 20.37 -9.47 4.86
C LYS A 125 19.62 -8.24 4.31
N ALA A 126 18.35 -8.40 3.91
CA ALA A 126 17.52 -7.29 3.44
C ALA A 126 17.29 -6.25 4.55
N ILE A 127 16.95 -6.70 5.76
CA ILE A 127 16.79 -5.86 6.95
C ILE A 127 18.08 -5.11 7.28
N GLY A 128 19.21 -5.81 7.27
CA GLY A 128 20.53 -5.23 7.51
C GLY A 128 20.89 -4.17 6.48
N PHE A 129 20.60 -4.40 5.20
CA PHE A 129 20.78 -3.41 4.14
C PHE A 129 19.92 -2.16 4.40
N ALA A 130 18.65 -2.33 4.75
CA ALA A 130 17.76 -1.21 5.04
C ALA A 130 18.20 -0.42 6.27
N ARG A 131 18.76 -1.07 7.31
CA ARG A 131 19.26 -0.40 8.53
C ARG A 131 20.53 0.42 8.33
N GLN A 132 21.31 0.16 7.28
CA GLN A 132 22.53 0.92 6.97
C GLN A 132 22.25 2.35 6.47
N GLN A 133 21.02 2.62 6.04
CA GLN A 133 20.61 3.91 5.49
C GLN A 133 19.26 4.32 6.08
N LYS A 134 18.91 5.60 5.98
CA LYS A 134 17.62 6.10 6.47
C LYS A 134 16.62 6.15 5.32
N PHE A 135 15.98 5.02 5.02
CA PHE A 135 14.86 4.98 4.09
C PHE A 135 13.58 5.46 4.78
N ASP A 136 12.75 6.20 4.07
CA ASP A 136 11.46 6.71 4.55
C ASP A 136 10.26 6.04 3.87
N SER A 137 10.53 5.20 2.87
CA SER A 137 9.52 4.59 2.02
C SER A 137 10.10 3.40 1.26
N PHE A 138 9.23 2.49 0.83
CA PHE A 138 9.62 1.23 0.21
C PHE A 138 8.77 0.94 -1.03
N ILE A 139 9.38 0.33 -2.03
CA ILE A 139 8.69 -0.21 -3.20
C ILE A 139 9.07 -1.68 -3.35
N ALA A 140 8.09 -2.58 -3.39
CA ALA A 140 8.30 -3.97 -3.78
C ALA A 140 8.04 -4.13 -5.28
N VAL A 141 8.97 -4.71 -6.04
CA VAL A 141 8.73 -5.10 -7.43
C VAL A 141 9.07 -6.57 -7.58
N GLY A 142 8.08 -7.43 -7.82
CA GLY A 142 8.31 -8.86 -7.90
C GLY A 142 7.08 -9.71 -7.61
N GLY A 143 7.29 -10.98 -7.26
CA GLY A 143 6.23 -11.86 -6.77
C GLY A 143 6.08 -11.76 -5.25
N GLY A 144 5.34 -12.71 -4.65
CA GLY A 144 5.09 -12.75 -3.21
C GLY A 144 6.36 -12.65 -2.36
N SER A 145 7.43 -13.37 -2.71
CA SER A 145 8.69 -13.33 -1.96
C SER A 145 9.30 -11.92 -1.87
N SER A 146 9.27 -11.13 -2.96
CA SER A 146 9.77 -9.75 -2.95
C SER A 146 8.89 -8.84 -2.12
N ILE A 147 7.57 -9.02 -2.20
CA ILE A 147 6.59 -8.22 -1.45
C ILE A 147 6.70 -8.49 0.05
N ASP A 148 6.75 -9.76 0.45
CA ASP A 148 6.85 -10.16 1.85
C ASP A 148 8.21 -9.78 2.45
N THR A 149 9.31 -9.95 1.68
CA THR A 149 10.63 -9.44 2.10
C THR A 149 10.60 -7.92 2.28
N CYS A 150 9.95 -7.19 1.39
CA CYS A 150 9.83 -5.74 1.45
C CYS A 150 9.07 -5.28 2.71
N LYS A 151 7.91 -5.88 3.00
CA LYS A 151 7.11 -5.56 4.21
C LYS A 151 7.90 -5.80 5.49
N ALA A 152 8.51 -6.97 5.62
CA ALA A 152 9.33 -7.27 6.79
C ALA A 152 10.49 -6.27 6.92
N THR A 153 11.16 -5.96 5.81
CA THR A 153 12.25 -4.98 5.79
C THR A 153 11.76 -3.59 6.22
N ALA A 154 10.61 -3.14 5.73
CA ALA A 154 10.00 -1.86 6.12
C ALA A 154 9.64 -1.83 7.62
N LEU A 155 9.11 -2.93 8.16
CA LEU A 155 8.74 -3.06 9.57
C LEU A 155 9.96 -3.03 10.49
N TYR A 156 11.01 -3.76 10.15
CA TYR A 156 12.25 -3.81 10.94
C TYR A 156 13.16 -2.58 10.73
N ALA A 157 12.97 -1.83 9.64
CA ALA A 157 13.62 -0.55 9.43
C ALA A 157 13.00 0.55 10.32
N SER A 158 11.67 0.57 10.51
CA SER A 158 11.04 1.49 11.47
C SER A 158 11.24 1.09 12.92
N ASN A 159 11.54 -0.19 13.19
CA ASN A 159 11.80 -0.72 14.54
C ASN A 159 13.25 -1.25 14.64
N PRO A 160 14.26 -0.36 14.65
CA PRO A 160 15.67 -0.76 14.56
C PRO A 160 16.18 -1.53 15.79
N GLN A 161 15.52 -1.38 16.95
CA GLN A 161 15.86 -2.08 18.19
C GLN A 161 15.28 -3.50 18.28
N ALA A 162 14.36 -3.87 17.38
CA ALA A 162 13.73 -5.18 17.40
C ALA A 162 14.67 -6.26 16.86
N ASP A 163 14.67 -7.42 17.52
CA ASP A 163 15.34 -8.63 17.08
C ASP A 163 14.55 -9.29 15.93
N PHE A 164 15.27 -10.01 15.08
CA PHE A 164 14.64 -10.82 14.05
C PHE A 164 13.67 -11.83 14.67
N LEU A 165 12.44 -11.92 14.16
CA LEU A 165 11.29 -12.70 14.66
C LEU A 165 10.58 -12.13 15.91
N ASP A 166 10.94 -10.95 16.42
CA ASP A 166 10.19 -10.34 17.53
C ASP A 166 8.68 -10.18 17.24
N PHE A 167 8.34 -9.82 16.00
CA PHE A 167 6.97 -9.61 15.56
C PHE A 167 6.31 -10.86 14.97
N ALA A 168 7.04 -11.97 14.86
CA ALA A 168 6.47 -13.22 14.37
C ALA A 168 5.65 -13.92 15.47
N VAL A 169 4.62 -14.65 15.06
CA VAL A 169 3.73 -15.39 15.95
C VAL A 169 4.44 -16.65 16.51
N PRO A 170 4.14 -17.10 17.74
CA PRO A 170 4.73 -18.33 18.28
C PRO A 170 4.27 -19.55 17.47
N PRO A 171 5.09 -20.62 17.37
CA PRO A 171 6.35 -20.85 18.09
C PRO A 171 7.58 -20.20 17.43
N PHE A 172 7.42 -19.50 16.31
CA PHE A 172 8.55 -18.96 15.53
C PHE A 172 9.07 -17.61 16.07
N GLY A 173 8.23 -16.85 16.78
CA GLY A 173 8.60 -15.54 17.32
C GLY A 173 7.99 -15.23 18.67
N LYS A 174 8.08 -13.96 19.07
CA LYS A 174 7.68 -13.47 20.39
C LYS A 174 6.32 -12.76 20.42
N ASN A 175 5.68 -12.57 19.26
CA ASN A 175 4.42 -11.84 19.10
C ASN A 175 4.42 -10.44 19.72
N LEU A 176 5.56 -9.75 19.69
CA LEU A 176 5.67 -8.39 20.20
C LEU A 176 4.92 -7.43 19.27
N LEU A 177 4.42 -6.33 19.84
CA LEU A 177 3.83 -5.26 19.05
C LEU A 177 4.93 -4.29 18.59
N PRO A 178 4.94 -3.88 17.30
CA PRO A 178 5.84 -2.85 16.82
C PRO A 178 5.66 -1.55 17.60
N THR A 179 6.77 -0.92 18.00
CA THR A 179 6.75 0.37 18.71
C THR A 179 6.49 1.53 17.76
N ASN A 180 7.04 1.44 16.54
CA ASN A 180 6.84 2.41 15.47
C ASN A 180 5.98 1.81 14.36
N PRO A 181 5.12 2.61 13.70
CA PRO A 181 4.36 2.15 12.54
C PRO A 181 5.31 1.69 11.43
N MET A 182 4.86 0.74 10.60
CA MET A 182 5.60 0.32 9.42
C MET A 182 5.74 1.50 8.44
N LEU A 183 6.90 1.61 7.79
CA LEU A 183 7.11 2.61 6.74
C LEU A 183 6.20 2.32 5.53
N PRO A 184 5.79 3.35 4.76
CA PRO A 184 4.95 3.17 3.59
C PRO A 184 5.56 2.20 2.57
N VAL A 185 4.74 1.26 2.08
CA VAL A 185 5.11 0.27 1.05
C VAL A 185 4.18 0.41 -0.14
N VAL A 186 4.74 0.56 -1.35
CA VAL A 186 4.02 0.40 -2.63
C VAL A 186 4.41 -0.93 -3.27
N ALA A 187 3.44 -1.75 -3.65
CA ALA A 187 3.69 -3.05 -4.28
C ALA A 187 3.38 -3.02 -5.78
N VAL A 188 4.31 -3.52 -6.59
CA VAL A 188 4.19 -3.72 -8.03
C VAL A 188 4.31 -5.23 -8.30
N PRO A 189 3.20 -5.98 -8.23
CA PRO A 189 3.22 -7.43 -8.42
C PRO A 189 3.52 -7.78 -9.88
N THR A 190 4.37 -8.80 -10.08
CA THR A 190 4.78 -9.31 -11.41
C THR A 190 4.29 -10.72 -11.67
N THR A 191 3.66 -11.35 -10.67
CA THR A 191 3.08 -12.69 -10.75
C THR A 191 1.58 -12.60 -10.48
N ALA A 192 0.76 -13.22 -11.31
CA ALA A 192 -0.66 -13.44 -11.02
C ALA A 192 -0.80 -14.63 -10.06
N GLY A 193 -0.50 -14.39 -8.78
CA GLY A 193 -0.32 -15.44 -7.77
C GLY A 193 -0.72 -14.99 -6.36
N THR A 194 0.14 -15.26 -5.37
CA THR A 194 -0.07 -15.31 -3.90
C THR A 194 -0.95 -14.24 -3.21
N GLY A 195 -1.29 -13.14 -3.87
CA GLY A 195 -2.06 -12.05 -3.27
C GLY A 195 -1.32 -11.32 -2.15
N SER A 196 0.01 -11.48 -2.06
CA SER A 196 0.84 -10.88 -1.02
C SER A 196 0.74 -9.34 -1.00
N GLU A 197 0.36 -8.69 -2.09
CA GLU A 197 0.07 -7.25 -2.12
C GLU A 197 -1.19 -6.83 -1.31
N THR A 198 -2.07 -7.79 -0.99
CA THR A 198 -3.34 -7.58 -0.28
C THR A 198 -3.35 -8.08 1.16
N THR A 199 -2.30 -8.79 1.58
CA THR A 199 -2.16 -9.30 2.95
C THR A 199 -1.50 -8.28 3.88
N GLY A 200 -1.86 -8.29 5.17
CA GLY A 200 -1.25 -7.43 6.21
C GLY A 200 -0.05 -8.08 6.86
#